data_AF-A0A433BA91-F1
#
_entry.id   AF-A0A433BA91-F1
#
_cell.length_a   1.000
_cell.length_b   1.000
_cell.length_c   1.000
_cell.angle_alpha   90.00
_cell.angle_beta   90.00
_cell.angle_gamma   90.00
#
_symmetry.space_group_name_H-M   'P 1'
#
loop_
_entity.id
_entity.type
_entity.pdbx_description
1 polymer ?
#
loop_
_entity_poly.entity_id
_entity_poly.type
_entity_poly.pdbx_seq_one_letter_code
_entity_poly.pdbx_strand_id
1 'polypeptide(L)'
;MFHYFDIHLIYVKCRNYSNFATLVQILLGLQSPSVSRLRKTWSRVGTLELKFLDELSAFTSPIKNWKHIRDNMTTVAEEYGMSPTEIQIEMPGTGTLRGIQDWVNPKAKIKIPFGGCIPFLGIFLSDLVFNSELPSYIESKVKQEQGELTRIYNIHASQTDDLSSVQSQPLVNFHKHRTTATVIKRVLIFQNLARRYPFKPKTDLHEYCDKLNSLDPDLVRKLSHYIEE
;
A
#
# COMPACT_ATOMS: atom_id res chain seq x y z
N MET A 1 -16.15 -23.59 -14.85
CA MET A 1 -15.95 -22.38 -14.02
C MET A 1 -14.56 -21.74 -14.18
N PHE A 2 -13.47 -22.50 -14.37
CA PHE A 2 -12.12 -21.93 -14.60
C PHE A 2 -11.73 -21.70 -16.07
N HIS A 3 -12.58 -22.02 -17.04
CA HIS A 3 -12.28 -21.82 -18.48
C HIS A 3 -12.10 -20.35 -18.89
N TYR A 4 -12.32 -19.39 -17.98
CA TYR A 4 -12.24 -17.95 -18.21
C TYR A 4 -11.41 -17.20 -17.14
N PHE A 5 -10.70 -17.91 -16.25
CA PHE A 5 -9.89 -17.25 -15.23
C PHE A 5 -8.52 -16.85 -15.79
N ASP A 6 -8.50 -15.76 -16.55
CA ASP A 6 -7.28 -15.23 -17.16
C ASP A 6 -6.57 -14.28 -16.18
N ILE A 7 -5.60 -14.84 -15.43
CA ILE A 7 -4.73 -14.11 -14.49
C ILE A 7 -3.96 -13.00 -15.23
N HIS A 8 -3.58 -13.26 -16.49
CA HIS A 8 -2.87 -12.29 -17.31
C HIS A 8 -3.77 -11.10 -17.67
N LEU A 9 -5.04 -11.32 -17.99
CA LEU A 9 -6.01 -10.24 -18.23
C LEU A 9 -6.19 -9.36 -16.99
N ILE A 10 -6.35 -9.95 -15.81
CA ILE A 10 -6.50 -9.21 -14.54
C ILE A 10 -5.28 -8.31 -14.32
N TYR A 11 -4.07 -8.87 -14.48
CA TYR A 11 -2.83 -8.13 -14.35
C TYR A 11 -2.76 -6.97 -15.34
N VAL A 12 -2.97 -7.23 -16.64
CA VAL A 12 -2.87 -6.22 -17.69
C VAL A 12 -3.83 -5.07 -17.40
N LYS A 13 -5.07 -5.37 -16.97
CA LYS A 13 -6.04 -4.35 -16.60
C LYS A 13 -5.58 -3.55 -15.37
N CYS A 14 -5.18 -4.22 -14.29
CA CYS A 14 -4.73 -3.53 -13.08
C CYS A 14 -3.49 -2.66 -13.32
N ARG A 15 -2.53 -3.13 -14.13
CA ARG A 15 -1.35 -2.36 -14.52
C ARG A 15 -1.71 -1.16 -15.38
N ASN A 16 -2.51 -1.33 -16.43
CA ASN A 16 -2.90 -0.25 -17.33
C ASN A 16 -3.64 0.87 -16.58
N TYR A 17 -4.42 0.51 -15.55
CA TYR A 17 -5.09 1.48 -14.71
C TYR A 17 -4.27 1.86 -13.47
N SER A 18 -3.09 1.31 -13.22
CA SER A 18 -2.32 1.52 -11.97
C SER A 18 -3.20 1.35 -10.72
N ASN A 19 -4.02 0.31 -10.73
CA ASN A 19 -4.91 -0.05 -9.63
C ASN A 19 -4.24 -1.12 -8.76
N PHE A 20 -3.33 -0.67 -7.90
CA PHE A 20 -2.58 -1.53 -6.99
C PHE A 20 -3.47 -2.14 -5.92
N ALA A 21 -4.51 -1.43 -5.47
CA ALA A 21 -5.46 -1.95 -4.49
C ALA A 21 -6.13 -3.23 -4.97
N THR A 22 -6.72 -3.21 -6.16
CA THR A 22 -7.45 -4.36 -6.71
C THR A 22 -6.52 -5.53 -7.01
N LEU A 23 -5.34 -5.25 -7.57
CA LEU A 23 -4.34 -6.29 -7.84
C LEU A 23 -3.95 -7.04 -6.56
N VAL A 24 -3.59 -6.30 -5.50
CA VAL A 24 -3.20 -6.89 -4.23
C VAL A 24 -4.36 -7.67 -3.60
N GLN A 25 -5.57 -7.11 -3.60
CA GLN A 25 -6.75 -7.78 -3.03
C GLN A 25 -7.09 -9.10 -3.73
N ILE A 26 -7.04 -9.13 -5.07
CA ILE A 26 -7.27 -10.36 -5.83
C ILE A 26 -6.19 -11.40 -5.51
N LEU A 27 -4.91 -11.00 -5.53
CA LEU A 27 -3.81 -11.93 -5.28
C LEU A 27 -3.83 -12.49 -3.85
N LEU A 28 -4.13 -11.66 -2.85
CA LEU A 28 -4.32 -12.13 -1.46
C LEU A 28 -5.49 -13.12 -1.35
N GLY A 29 -6.57 -12.90 -2.10
CA GLY A 29 -7.69 -13.84 -2.17
C GLY A 29 -7.29 -15.19 -2.77
N LEU A 30 -6.56 -15.18 -3.89
CA LEU A 30 -6.08 -16.40 -4.56
C LEU A 30 -5.06 -17.17 -3.71
N GLN A 31 -4.21 -16.46 -2.97
CA GLN A 31 -3.21 -17.03 -2.08
C GLN A 31 -3.78 -17.46 -0.73
N SER A 32 -5.03 -17.10 -0.41
CA SER A 32 -5.65 -17.47 0.86
C SER A 32 -5.65 -18.99 1.03
N PRO A 33 -5.50 -19.53 2.26
CA PRO A 33 -5.45 -20.97 2.50
C PRO A 33 -6.67 -21.73 1.96
N SER A 34 -7.85 -21.10 1.98
CA SER A 34 -9.10 -21.66 1.47
C SER A 34 -9.11 -21.80 -0.06
N VAL A 35 -8.31 -21.03 -0.80
CA VAL A 35 -8.26 -21.09 -2.27
C VAL A 35 -7.01 -21.83 -2.75
N SER A 36 -5.84 -21.54 -2.17
CA SER A 36 -4.57 -22.15 -2.58
C SER A 36 -4.53 -23.67 -2.35
N ARG A 37 -5.35 -24.20 -1.43
CA ARG A 37 -5.43 -25.65 -1.18
C ARG A 37 -6.15 -26.47 -2.25
N LEU A 38 -6.92 -25.83 -3.14
CA LEU A 38 -7.81 -26.49 -4.09
C LEU A 38 -7.03 -27.12 -5.26
N ARG A 39 -6.27 -28.19 -4.98
CA ARG A 39 -5.32 -28.80 -5.92
C ARG A 39 -5.98 -29.30 -7.20
N LYS A 40 -7.19 -29.86 -7.13
CA LYS A 40 -7.92 -30.41 -8.30
C LYS A 40 -8.42 -29.27 -9.19
N THR A 41 -8.72 -28.12 -8.61
CA THR A 41 -9.06 -26.89 -9.33
C THR A 41 -7.83 -26.27 -9.99
N TRP A 42 -6.74 -26.10 -9.24
CA TRP A 42 -5.49 -25.52 -9.76
C TRP A 42 -4.84 -26.39 -10.83
N SER A 43 -5.03 -27.72 -10.82
CA SER A 43 -4.53 -28.61 -11.89
C SER A 43 -5.22 -28.38 -13.24
N ARG A 44 -6.31 -27.61 -13.29
CA ARG A 44 -7.00 -27.22 -14.54
C ARG A 44 -6.49 -25.91 -15.12
N VAL A 45 -5.66 -25.18 -14.37
CA VAL A 45 -5.03 -23.93 -14.80
C VAL A 45 -3.74 -24.27 -15.54
N GLY A 46 -3.46 -23.56 -16.63
CA GLY A 46 -2.27 -23.80 -17.44
C GLY A 46 -0.98 -23.55 -16.66
N THR A 47 0.08 -24.30 -16.98
CA THR A 47 1.40 -24.15 -16.33
C THR A 47 2.02 -22.77 -16.54
N LEU A 48 1.74 -22.13 -17.68
CA LEU A 48 2.16 -20.76 -17.96
C LEU A 48 1.45 -19.74 -17.06
N GLU A 49 0.15 -19.91 -16.85
CA GLU A 49 -0.66 -19.05 -15.98
C GLU A 49 -0.24 -19.17 -14.52
N LEU A 50 0.09 -20.39 -14.07
CA LEU A 50 0.62 -20.64 -12.73
C LEU A 50 1.99 -19.98 -12.51
N LYS A 51 2.92 -20.11 -13.46
CA LYS A 51 4.21 -19.40 -13.40
C LYS A 51 4.03 -17.89 -13.34
N PHE A 52 3.10 -17.37 -14.13
CA PHE A 52 2.77 -15.95 -14.13
C PHE A 52 2.17 -15.50 -12.79
N LEU A 53 1.31 -16.32 -12.18
CA LEU A 53 0.80 -16.08 -10.84
C LEU A 53 1.92 -16.03 -9.79
N ASP A 54 2.92 -16.92 -9.88
CA ASP A 54 4.09 -16.91 -8.97
C ASP A 54 4.90 -15.61 -9.12
N GLU A 55 5.11 -15.13 -10.35
CA GLU A 55 5.78 -13.85 -10.60
C GLU A 55 4.98 -12.67 -10.04
N LEU A 56 3.66 -12.66 -10.22
CA LEU A 56 2.79 -11.63 -9.61
C LEU A 56 2.80 -11.69 -8.09
N SER A 57 2.84 -12.89 -7.53
CA SER A 57 2.90 -13.13 -6.10
C SER A 57 4.19 -12.56 -5.49
N ALA A 58 5.32 -12.70 -6.20
CA ALA A 58 6.57 -12.09 -5.83
C ALA A 58 6.51 -10.55 -5.93
N PHE A 59 5.87 -10.02 -6.97
CA PHE A 59 5.69 -8.58 -7.15
C PHE A 59 4.84 -7.96 -6.02
N THR A 60 3.73 -8.58 -5.62
CA THR A 60 2.89 -8.09 -4.52
C THR A 60 3.32 -8.62 -3.16
N SER A 61 4.56 -9.09 -3.03
CA SER A 61 5.02 -9.70 -1.78
C SER A 61 5.08 -8.67 -0.63
N PRO A 62 4.63 -9.03 0.58
CA PRO A 62 4.81 -8.19 1.77
C PRO A 62 6.28 -8.12 2.23
N ILE A 63 7.15 -9.00 1.71
CA ILE A 63 8.58 -9.07 2.07
C ILE A 63 9.25 -7.71 1.80
N LYS A 64 10.13 -7.29 2.72
CA LYS A 64 10.77 -5.97 2.72
C LYS A 64 9.75 -4.82 2.72
N ASN A 65 8.67 -4.97 3.51
CA ASN A 65 7.64 -3.94 3.68
C ASN A 65 7.02 -3.50 2.35
N TRP A 66 6.58 -4.47 1.54
CA TRP A 66 5.89 -4.20 0.26
C TRP A 66 6.72 -3.38 -0.75
N LYS A 67 8.03 -3.60 -0.78
CA LYS A 67 8.98 -2.77 -1.54
C LYS A 67 8.55 -2.51 -2.99
N HIS A 68 8.19 -3.55 -3.74
CA HIS A 68 7.82 -3.42 -5.15
C HIS A 68 6.56 -2.56 -5.36
N ILE A 69 5.54 -2.72 -4.51
CA ILE A 69 4.33 -1.89 -4.53
C ILE A 69 4.66 -0.45 -4.17
N ARG A 70 5.47 -0.24 -3.13
CA ARG A 70 5.90 1.11 -2.69
C ARG A 70 6.68 1.84 -3.77
N ASP A 71 7.68 1.18 -4.38
CA ASP A 71 8.52 1.77 -5.41
C ASP A 71 7.66 2.20 -6.62
N ASN A 72 6.76 1.33 -7.08
CA ASN A 72 5.86 1.63 -8.19
C ASN A 72 4.89 2.79 -7.87
N MET A 73 4.23 2.76 -6.72
CA MET A 73 3.37 3.87 -6.29
C MET A 73 4.16 5.19 -6.19
N THR A 74 5.40 5.13 -5.72
CA THR A 74 6.29 6.30 -5.60
C THR A 74 6.60 6.89 -6.96
N THR A 75 6.97 6.06 -7.95
CA THR A 75 7.20 6.48 -9.33
C THR A 75 5.97 7.17 -9.91
N VAL A 76 4.77 6.58 -9.77
CA VAL A 76 3.53 7.17 -10.28
C VAL A 76 3.21 8.51 -9.61
N ALA A 77 3.40 8.61 -8.30
CA ALA A 77 3.18 9.86 -7.57
C ALA A 77 4.20 10.96 -7.92
N GLU A 78 5.44 10.61 -8.26
CA GLU A 78 6.47 11.57 -8.66
C GLU A 78 6.29 12.05 -10.10
N GLU A 79 5.92 11.15 -11.01
CA GLU A 79 5.71 11.47 -12.42
C GLU A 79 4.41 12.26 -12.66
N TYR A 80 3.32 11.91 -11.97
CA TYR A 80 1.98 12.45 -12.25
C TYR A 80 1.38 13.28 -11.11
N GLY A 81 1.94 13.23 -9.90
CA GLY A 81 1.32 13.84 -8.71
C GLY A 81 1.17 15.35 -8.75
N MET A 82 1.99 16.03 -9.57
CA MET A 82 1.94 17.48 -9.79
C MET A 82 1.50 17.86 -11.21
N SER A 83 1.18 16.88 -12.07
CA SER A 83 0.74 17.18 -13.44
C SER A 83 -0.69 17.76 -13.46
N PRO A 84 -1.03 18.66 -14.40
CA PRO A 84 -2.41 19.11 -14.57
C PRO A 84 -3.33 17.96 -14.96
N THR A 85 -4.56 17.97 -14.46
CA THR A 85 -5.60 16.94 -14.72
C THR A 85 -5.96 16.83 -16.21
N GLU A 86 -5.79 17.90 -16.99
CA GLU A 86 -6.26 17.99 -18.38
C GLU A 86 -5.31 17.39 -19.41
N ILE A 87 -4.06 17.07 -19.05
CA ILE A 87 -3.02 16.70 -20.01
C ILE A 87 -2.58 15.27 -19.76
N GLN A 88 -3.18 14.33 -20.48
CA GLN A 88 -2.60 13.08 -21.03
C GLN A 88 -3.72 12.04 -21.22
N ILE A 89 -4.45 12.18 -22.33
CA ILE A 89 -5.26 11.09 -22.89
C ILE A 89 -4.44 10.49 -24.04
N GLU A 90 -3.55 9.54 -23.74
CA GLU A 90 -3.08 8.59 -24.75
C GLU A 90 -3.83 7.28 -24.51
N MET A 91 -4.54 6.79 -25.53
CA MET A 91 -5.31 5.55 -25.44
C MET A 91 -4.43 4.38 -24.96
N PRO A 92 -4.89 3.54 -23.99
CA PRO A 92 -4.19 2.31 -23.66
C PRO A 92 -4.22 1.35 -24.85
N GLY A 93 -3.07 1.10 -25.49
CA GLY A 93 -3.01 0.08 -26.56
C GLY A 93 -1.84 0.13 -27.55
N THR A 94 -0.95 1.13 -27.52
CA THR A 94 0.12 1.25 -28.53
C THR A 94 1.47 0.64 -28.12
N GLY A 95 1.63 0.22 -26.86
CA GLY A 95 2.83 -0.48 -26.40
C GLY A 95 2.63 -2.00 -26.44
N THR A 96 3.44 -2.71 -27.22
CA THR A 96 3.52 -4.17 -27.17
C THR A 96 3.90 -4.60 -25.75
N LEU A 97 3.01 -5.32 -25.07
CA LEU A 97 3.20 -5.87 -23.74
C LEU A 97 4.30 -6.95 -23.80
N ARG A 98 5.43 -6.82 -23.07
CA ARG A 98 6.47 -7.88 -23.03
C ARG A 98 6.55 -8.63 -21.70
N GLY A 99 5.79 -8.26 -20.66
CA GLY A 99 5.60 -9.09 -19.46
C GLY A 99 5.62 -8.32 -18.13
N ILE A 100 5.79 -9.06 -17.02
CA ILE A 100 5.92 -8.50 -15.65
C ILE A 100 7.24 -7.73 -15.48
N GLN A 101 8.30 -8.15 -16.17
CA GLN A 101 9.62 -7.50 -16.13
C GLN A 101 9.61 -6.03 -16.54
N ASP A 102 8.76 -5.64 -17.50
CA ASP A 102 8.61 -4.24 -17.92
C ASP A 102 8.01 -3.35 -16.83
N TRP A 103 7.36 -3.93 -15.83
CA TRP A 103 6.76 -3.20 -14.71
C TRP A 103 7.63 -3.21 -13.46
N VAL A 104 8.35 -4.30 -13.25
CA VAL A 104 9.38 -4.40 -12.20
C VAL A 104 10.53 -3.44 -12.49
N ASN A 105 10.82 -3.15 -13.76
CA ASN A 105 11.89 -2.24 -14.15
C ASN A 105 11.46 -0.76 -14.02
N PRO A 106 12.03 0.00 -13.06
CA PRO A 106 11.68 1.40 -12.84
C PRO A 106 12.05 2.33 -14.01
N LYS A 107 12.87 1.85 -14.96
CA LYS A 107 13.35 2.63 -16.11
C LYS A 107 12.46 2.51 -17.34
N ALA A 108 11.52 1.56 -17.37
CA ALA A 108 10.55 1.46 -18.44
C ALA A 108 9.51 2.57 -18.21
N LYS A 109 9.56 3.63 -19.03
CA LYS A 109 8.56 4.71 -19.00
C LYS A 109 7.20 4.17 -19.44
N ILE A 110 6.42 3.66 -18.48
CA ILE A 110 5.04 3.27 -18.71
C ILE A 110 4.23 4.57 -18.73
N LYS A 111 3.92 5.07 -19.93
CA LYS A 111 2.91 6.12 -20.07
C LYS A 111 1.57 5.56 -19.62
N ILE A 112 1.07 6.04 -18.49
CA ILE A 112 -0.21 5.59 -17.94
C ILE A 112 -1.31 6.31 -18.74
N PRO A 113 -2.27 5.58 -19.34
CA PRO A 113 -3.27 6.14 -20.26
C PRO A 113 -4.15 7.27 -19.69
N PHE A 114 -4.21 7.39 -18.36
CA PHE A 114 -4.98 8.43 -17.65
C PHE A 114 -4.13 9.22 -16.63
N GLY A 115 -2.85 8.86 -16.47
CA GLY A 115 -2.03 9.37 -15.36
C GLY A 115 -2.69 9.21 -13.98
N GLY A 116 -3.56 8.21 -13.81
CA GLY A 116 -4.31 7.93 -12.57
C GLY A 116 -3.70 6.78 -11.79
N CYS A 117 -4.03 6.66 -10.50
CA CYS A 117 -3.55 5.60 -9.63
C CYS A 117 -4.53 5.31 -8.49
N ILE A 118 -4.80 4.04 -8.20
CA ILE A 118 -5.50 3.59 -6.99
C ILE A 118 -4.50 2.89 -6.07
N PRO A 119 -4.10 3.51 -4.95
CA PRO A 119 -3.07 2.98 -4.07
C PRO A 119 -3.60 1.82 -3.22
N PHE A 120 -2.73 0.86 -2.91
CA PHE A 120 -3.02 -0.10 -1.84
C PHE A 120 -2.89 0.60 -0.47
N LEU A 121 -4.02 1.04 0.09
CA LEU A 121 -4.05 1.92 1.26
C LEU A 121 -3.48 1.29 2.54
N GLY A 122 -3.52 -0.04 2.66
CA GLY A 122 -3.03 -0.78 3.84
C GLY A 122 -1.58 -0.47 4.19
N ILE A 123 -0.75 -0.16 3.20
CA ILE A 123 0.65 0.25 3.37
C ILE A 123 0.76 1.56 4.16
N PHE A 124 -0.02 2.57 3.78
CA PHE A 124 0.01 3.89 4.44
C PHE A 124 -0.63 3.85 5.83
N LEU A 125 -1.68 3.03 6.01
CA LEU A 125 -2.27 2.81 7.33
C LEU A 125 -1.27 2.12 8.27
N SER A 126 -0.56 1.10 7.78
CA SER A 126 0.50 0.43 8.55
C SER A 126 1.60 1.41 8.98
N ASP A 127 2.00 2.33 8.09
CA ASP A 127 3.01 3.35 8.42
C ASP A 127 2.51 4.31 9.50
N LEU A 128 1.24 4.72 9.44
CA LEU A 128 0.63 5.59 10.45
C LEU A 128 0.47 4.89 11.81
N VAL A 129 0.06 3.62 11.81
CA VAL A 129 -0.05 2.81 13.04
C VAL A 129 1.32 2.62 13.68
N PHE A 130 2.35 2.30 12.90
CA PHE A 130 3.69 2.17 13.44
C PHE A 130 4.22 3.51 13.98
N ASN A 131 3.96 4.61 13.29
CA ASN A 131 4.38 5.94 13.71
C ASN A 131 3.58 6.48 14.91
N SER A 132 2.36 5.99 15.17
CA SER A 132 1.56 6.41 16.34
C SER A 132 2.17 5.96 17.66
N GLU A 133 2.94 4.86 17.65
CA GLU A 133 3.67 4.34 18.81
C GLU A 133 4.80 5.27 19.29
N LEU A 134 5.27 6.19 18.44
CA LEU A 134 6.27 7.19 18.86
C LEU A 134 5.64 8.21 19.81
N PRO A 135 6.35 8.69 20.84
CA PRO A 135 5.81 9.72 21.73
C PRO A 135 5.69 11.06 20.99
N SER A 136 4.61 11.81 21.25
CA SER A 136 4.41 13.15 20.63
C SER A 136 5.37 14.20 21.21
N TYR A 137 5.88 13.96 22.41
CA TYR A 137 6.86 14.81 23.07
C TYR A 137 8.02 13.98 23.62
N ILE A 138 9.21 14.57 23.66
CA ILE A 138 10.46 13.98 24.16
C ILE A 138 10.94 14.83 25.33
N GLU A 139 11.53 14.21 26.33
CA GLU A 139 12.12 14.93 27.45
C GLU A 139 13.31 15.78 27.00
N SER A 140 13.44 16.96 27.60
CA SER A 140 14.61 17.81 27.44
C SER A 140 15.83 17.13 28.09
N LYS A 141 16.97 17.10 27.39
CA LYS A 141 18.24 16.50 27.86
C LYS A 141 18.69 17.04 29.23
N VAL A 142 18.28 18.26 29.57
CA VAL A 142 18.50 18.90 30.86
C VAL A 142 18.01 18.02 32.03
N LYS A 143 16.84 17.36 31.89
CA LYS A 143 16.31 16.43 32.91
C LYS A 143 17.05 15.09 32.97
N GLN A 144 17.59 14.60 31.85
CA GLN A 144 18.30 13.31 31.80
C GLN A 144 19.67 13.40 32.48
N GLU A 145 20.43 14.47 32.24
CA GLU A 145 21.75 14.67 32.87
C GLU A 145 21.64 15.15 34.33
N GLN A 146 20.61 15.95 34.66
CA GLN A 146 20.33 16.31 36.05
C GLN A 146 19.88 15.10 36.89
N GLY A 147 19.21 14.10 36.33
CA GLY A 147 18.86 12.89 37.09
C GLY A 147 20.08 12.14 37.69
N GLU A 148 21.23 12.17 37.00
CA GLU A 148 22.47 11.53 37.45
C GLU A 148 23.37 12.47 38.28
N LEU A 149 23.53 13.74 37.87
CA LEU A 149 24.37 14.73 38.59
C LEU A 149 23.72 15.24 39.89
N THR A 150 22.39 15.37 39.93
CA THR A 150 21.65 15.89 41.10
C THR A 150 21.62 14.89 42.26
N ARG A 151 21.81 13.58 42.00
CA ARG A 151 22.02 12.57 43.06
C ARG A 151 23.33 12.77 43.82
N ILE A 152 24.36 13.32 43.17
CA ILE A 152 25.71 13.45 43.75
C ILE A 152 25.89 14.83 44.42
N TYR A 153 25.26 15.88 43.89
CA TYR A 153 25.48 17.27 44.34
C TYR A 153 24.45 17.84 45.35
N ASN A 154 23.35 17.14 45.64
CA ASN A 154 22.27 17.66 46.50
C ASN A 154 22.57 17.76 48.01
N ILE A 155 23.83 17.59 48.42
CA ILE A 155 24.23 17.83 49.81
C ILE A 155 24.65 19.29 50.06
N HIS A 156 24.99 20.09 49.03
CA HIS A 156 25.73 21.35 49.28
C HIS A 156 25.37 22.64 48.52
N ALA A 157 24.36 22.74 47.66
CA ALA A 157 24.14 23.98 46.90
C ALA A 157 22.73 24.56 47.05
N SER A 158 22.57 25.47 48.02
CA SER A 158 21.57 26.54 47.98
C SER A 158 22.05 27.63 47.00
N GLN A 159 21.15 28.07 46.10
CA GLN A 159 21.25 29.23 45.20
C GLN A 159 21.91 29.00 43.82
N THR A 160 21.10 28.60 42.82
CA THR A 160 21.05 29.19 41.45
C THR A 160 19.84 28.58 40.72
N ASP A 161 18.64 29.12 40.88
CA ASP A 161 17.39 28.47 40.42
C ASP A 161 16.63 29.32 39.38
N ASP A 162 17.34 29.83 38.36
CA ASP A 162 16.73 30.53 37.23
C ASP A 162 17.24 30.01 35.86
N LEU A 163 17.74 28.77 35.84
CA LEU A 163 17.90 28.03 34.59
C LEU A 163 16.54 27.47 34.15
N SER A 164 15.66 28.42 33.82
CA SER A 164 14.69 28.39 32.75
C SER A 164 13.64 27.27 32.80
N SER A 165 12.47 27.60 33.37
CA SER A 165 11.20 26.88 33.18
C SER A 165 10.87 26.57 31.71
N VAL A 166 11.51 27.25 30.75
CA VAL A 166 11.41 27.01 29.30
C VAL A 166 12.28 25.83 28.85
N GLN A 167 13.49 25.67 29.40
CA GLN A 167 14.41 24.58 29.03
C GLN A 167 14.01 23.21 29.59
N SER A 168 13.13 23.18 30.59
CA SER A 168 12.58 21.95 31.19
C SER A 168 11.28 21.47 30.52
N GLN A 169 10.78 22.21 29.52
CA GLN A 169 9.56 21.87 28.78
C GLN A 169 9.77 20.64 27.89
N PRO A 170 8.72 19.82 27.71
CA PRO A 170 8.74 18.69 26.80
C PRO A 170 8.89 19.16 25.33
N LEU A 171 9.84 18.60 24.61
CA LEU A 171 10.16 18.95 23.22
C LEU A 171 9.22 18.23 22.26
N VAL A 172 8.71 18.92 21.25
CA VAL A 172 7.87 18.28 20.21
C VAL A 172 8.68 17.29 19.39
N ASN A 173 8.14 16.08 19.21
CA ASN A 173 8.74 15.08 18.34
C ASN A 173 8.47 15.40 16.86
N PHE A 174 9.29 16.29 16.28
CA PHE A 174 9.18 16.66 14.87
C PHE A 174 9.33 15.47 13.92
N HIS A 175 10.05 14.41 14.30
CA HIS A 175 10.16 13.21 13.48
C HIS A 175 8.80 12.53 13.32
N LYS A 176 8.08 12.28 14.42
CA LYS A 176 6.72 11.70 14.39
C LYS A 176 5.79 12.52 13.49
N HIS A 177 5.74 13.84 13.71
CA HIS A 177 4.84 14.72 12.94
C HIS A 177 5.23 14.80 11.46
N ARG A 178 6.53 14.86 11.14
CA ARG A 178 7.03 14.88 9.76
C ARG A 178 6.68 13.59 9.02
N THR A 179 6.83 12.44 9.68
CA THR A 179 6.45 11.13 9.10
C THR A 179 4.94 11.10 8.81
N THR A 180 4.10 11.47 9.79
CA THR A 180 2.64 11.57 9.59
C THR A 180 2.28 12.47 8.41
N ALA A 181 2.84 13.69 8.36
CA ALA A 181 2.58 14.64 7.28
C ALA A 181 3.01 14.10 5.91
N THR A 182 4.14 13.39 5.85
CA THR A 182 4.63 12.77 4.61
C THR A 182 3.67 11.70 4.10
N VAL A 183 3.16 10.84 4.98
CA VAL A 183 2.18 9.81 4.63
C VAL A 183 0.87 10.44 4.16
N ILE A 184 0.33 11.42 4.90
CA ILE A 184 -0.91 12.13 4.52
C ILE A 184 -0.73 12.81 3.16
N LYS A 185 0.40 13.49 2.92
CA LYS A 185 0.68 14.14 1.64
C LYS A 185 0.68 13.15 0.48
N ARG A 186 1.26 11.94 0.66
CA ARG A 186 1.20 10.88 -0.35
C ARG A 186 -0.23 10.40 -0.59
N VAL A 187 -1.05 10.21 0.45
CA VAL A 187 -2.46 9.84 0.30
C VAL A 187 -3.26 10.91 -0.47
N LEU A 188 -3.04 12.20 -0.19
CA LEU A 188 -3.68 13.30 -0.91
C LEU A 188 -3.30 13.32 -2.39
N ILE A 189 -2.03 13.06 -2.72
CA ILE A 189 -1.60 12.90 -4.11
C ILE A 189 -2.41 11.80 -4.79
N PHE A 190 -2.50 10.61 -4.18
CA PHE A 190 -3.25 9.51 -4.77
C PHE A 190 -4.75 9.77 -4.86
N GLN A 191 -5.34 10.54 -3.94
CA GLN A 191 -6.74 10.95 -4.05
C GLN A 191 -6.97 11.79 -5.31
N ASN A 192 -6.04 12.70 -5.63
CA ASN A 192 -6.12 13.50 -6.86
C ASN A 192 -5.91 12.63 -8.11
N LEU A 193 -4.96 11.69 -8.07
CA LEU A 193 -4.74 10.75 -9.18
C LEU A 193 -5.96 9.83 -9.41
N ALA A 194 -6.63 9.39 -8.34
CA ALA A 194 -7.83 8.57 -8.40
C ALA A 194 -9.03 9.30 -9.03
N ARG A 195 -9.07 10.64 -9.03
CA ARG A 195 -10.13 11.42 -9.68
C ARG A 195 -9.99 11.52 -11.20
N ARG A 196 -8.84 11.10 -11.76
CA ARG A 196 -8.57 11.24 -13.20
C ARG A 196 -9.24 10.18 -14.07
N TYR A 197 -9.78 9.12 -13.46
CA TYR A 197 -10.42 8.06 -14.24
C TYR A 197 -11.75 8.56 -14.84
N PRO A 198 -11.93 8.51 -16.18
CA PRO A 198 -13.13 9.02 -16.83
C PRO A 198 -14.28 7.98 -16.83
N PHE A 199 -14.26 7.00 -15.92
CA PHE A 199 -15.23 5.92 -15.94
C PHE A 199 -16.58 6.41 -15.44
N LYS A 200 -17.62 6.13 -16.22
CA LYS A 200 -19.01 6.25 -15.79
C LYS A 200 -19.47 4.89 -15.26
N PRO A 201 -20.15 4.83 -14.10
CA PRO A 201 -20.75 3.59 -13.61
C PRO A 201 -21.68 2.99 -14.66
N LYS A 202 -21.56 1.67 -14.88
CA LYS A 202 -22.54 0.91 -15.65
C LYS A 202 -23.57 0.36 -14.67
N THR A 203 -24.82 0.81 -14.79
CA THR A 203 -25.89 0.50 -13.85
C THR A 203 -26.05 -1.01 -13.61
N ASP A 204 -26.12 -1.80 -14.68
CA ASP A 204 -26.31 -3.26 -14.60
C ASP A 204 -25.20 -3.96 -13.78
N LEU A 205 -23.95 -3.54 -13.97
CA LEU A 205 -22.81 -4.11 -13.25
C LEU A 205 -22.76 -3.62 -11.80
N HIS A 206 -23.14 -2.36 -11.56
CA HIS A 206 -23.20 -1.79 -10.22
C HIS A 206 -24.22 -2.55 -9.36
N GLU A 207 -25.45 -2.73 -9.87
CA GLU A 207 -26.48 -3.50 -9.18
C GLU A 207 -26.08 -4.95 -8.94
N TYR A 208 -25.34 -5.56 -9.87
CA TYR A 208 -24.82 -6.91 -9.68
C TYR A 208 -23.77 -6.95 -8.56
N CYS A 209 -22.84 -5.99 -8.55
CA CYS A 209 -21.82 -5.88 -7.51
C CYS A 209 -22.43 -5.60 -6.12
N ASP A 210 -23.48 -4.79 -6.04
CA ASP A 210 -24.19 -4.49 -4.79
C ASP A 210 -24.86 -5.74 -4.19
N LYS A 211 -25.22 -6.71 -5.04
CA LYS A 211 -25.81 -7.99 -4.61
C LYS A 211 -24.76 -9.03 -4.19
N LEU A 212 -23.47 -8.75 -4.36
CA LEU A 212 -22.40 -9.66 -3.94
C LEU A 212 -22.28 -9.64 -2.42
N ASN A 213 -22.67 -10.74 -1.78
CA ASN A 213 -22.49 -10.93 -0.35
C ASN A 213 -21.06 -11.43 -0.06
N SER A 214 -20.36 -10.77 0.84
CA SER A 214 -19.13 -11.33 1.41
C SER A 214 -19.48 -12.53 2.29
N LEU A 215 -18.73 -13.62 2.10
CA LEU A 215 -18.87 -14.81 2.93
C LEU A 215 -17.96 -14.70 4.14
N ASP A 216 -18.43 -15.24 5.26
CA ASP A 216 -17.63 -15.36 6.47
C ASP A 216 -16.39 -16.26 6.24
N PRO A 217 -15.19 -15.89 6.73
CA PRO A 217 -13.97 -16.67 6.50
C PRO A 217 -14.05 -18.13 6.96
N ASP A 218 -14.76 -18.44 8.06
CA ASP A 218 -14.93 -19.81 8.52
C ASP A 218 -15.86 -20.60 7.61
N LEU A 219 -16.89 -19.95 7.06
CA LEU A 219 -17.75 -20.57 6.06
C LEU A 219 -16.98 -20.85 4.76
N VAL A 220 -16.19 -19.91 4.26
CA VAL A 220 -15.33 -20.10 3.08
C VAL A 220 -14.39 -21.29 3.30
N ARG A 221 -13.77 -21.39 4.48
CA ARG A 221 -12.89 -22.52 4.83
C ARG A 221 -13.64 -23.85 4.82
N LYS A 222 -14.83 -23.92 5.42
CA LYS A 222 -15.68 -25.13 5.41
C LYS A 222 -16.07 -25.53 3.98
N LEU A 223 -16.50 -24.58 3.16
CA LEU A 223 -16.87 -24.82 1.76
C LEU A 223 -15.68 -25.28 0.92
N SER A 224 -14.50 -24.71 1.14
CA SER A 224 -13.25 -25.12 0.48
C SER A 224 -12.94 -26.60 0.74
N HIS A 225 -13.04 -27.05 1.99
CA HIS A 225 -12.85 -28.47 2.33
C HIS A 225 -13.97 -29.36 1.77
N TYR A 226 -15.21 -28.88 1.75
CA TYR A 226 -16.34 -29.64 1.22
C TYR A 226 -16.25 -29.86 -0.30
N ILE A 227 -15.79 -28.86 -1.06
CA ILE A 227 -15.70 -28.95 -2.53
C ILE A 227 -14.51 -29.80 -2.97
N GLU A 228 -13.39 -29.74 -2.24
CA GLU A 228 -12.24 -30.60 -2.47
C GLU A 228 -11.77 -31.18 -1.14
N GLU A 229 -12.20 -32.41 -0.84
CA GLU A 229 -11.55 -33.28 0.14
C GLU A 229 -10.16 -33.70 -0.35
#